data_AF-A0A9D9BNP4-F1
#
_entry.id   AF-A0A9D9BNP4-F1
#
_cell.length_a   1.000
_cell.length_b   1.000
_cell.length_c   1.000
_cell.angle_alpha   90.00
_cell.angle_beta   90.00
_cell.angle_gamma   90.00
#
_symmetry.space_group_name_H-M   'P 1'
#
loop_
_entity.id
_entity.type
_entity.pdbx_description
1 polymer ?
#
loop_
_entity_poly.entity_id
_entity_poly.type
_entity_poly.pdbx_seq_one_letter_code
_entity_poly.pdbx_strand_id
1 'polypeptide(L)'
;MITKRLFHISLSLLALLSFSACQDEDQEFGNVVAPTNLSVSFTLEGQSAENPNGDGSGLVTFTATADNALVYKYSFGDNTSEEVTASGSITHRFSVQGLNTYTVNVVATGTGGAPTTTTFEIDVFSAFDDVEARAFLTGATLTDDGNGNLSLELTEPSSKTWYLDTASSGHLGVGPTLAFDLQINGGVASGYWFPAFFAAAPGQFCGDDNSSCFCDDELTFTIDTDNNITFELNNNGQTFFNVNHQAIVGGAGSGDECFDFDTSGVSDVTLAPTAEDWSQVGDPDFSPRGTVLNFTNDGFMSYYVSSSSYEILSITEDAIHLRTLDGLDSNLAWYVKFSTTQPD
;
A
#
# COMPACT_ATOMS: atom_id res chain seq x y z
N MET A 1 -25.13 -57.64 42.69
CA MET A 1 -26.21 -57.03 41.87
C MET A 1 -26.52 -55.56 42.26
N ILE A 2 -26.19 -55.13 43.49
CA ILE A 2 -26.42 -53.76 44.00
C ILE A 2 -25.38 -52.74 43.50
N THR A 3 -24.11 -53.12 43.35
CA THR A 3 -23.01 -52.25 42.91
C THR A 3 -23.12 -51.77 41.46
N LYS A 4 -23.64 -52.59 40.54
CA LYS A 4 -23.93 -52.16 39.16
C LYS A 4 -25.05 -51.11 39.11
N ARG A 5 -26.04 -51.18 40.01
CA ARG A 5 -27.15 -50.19 40.06
C ARG A 5 -26.68 -48.84 40.59
N LEU A 6 -25.77 -48.79 41.57
CA LEU A 6 -25.17 -47.53 42.03
C LEU A 6 -24.30 -46.84 40.97
N PHE A 7 -23.55 -47.61 40.15
CA PHE A 7 -22.72 -47.03 39.09
C PHE A 7 -23.56 -46.37 37.98
N HIS A 8 -24.70 -46.96 37.61
CA HIS A 8 -25.60 -46.36 36.62
C HIS A 8 -26.32 -45.12 37.16
N ILE A 9 -26.67 -45.11 38.46
CA ILE A 9 -27.27 -43.93 39.11
C ILE A 9 -26.24 -42.79 39.22
N SER A 10 -24.98 -43.09 39.54
CA SER A 10 -23.90 -42.10 39.62
C SER A 10 -23.52 -41.54 38.24
N LEU A 11 -23.58 -42.36 37.19
CA LEU A 11 -23.31 -41.92 35.81
C LEU A 11 -24.47 -41.08 35.24
N SER A 12 -25.73 -41.40 35.59
CA SER A 12 -26.89 -40.58 35.24
C SER A 12 -26.91 -39.23 35.98
N LEU A 13 -26.43 -39.18 37.22
CA LEU A 13 -26.36 -37.92 37.99
C LEU A 13 -25.23 -37.00 37.47
N LEU A 14 -24.12 -37.56 36.99
CA LEU A 14 -23.02 -36.80 36.37
C LEU A 14 -23.35 -36.33 34.95
N ALA A 15 -24.16 -37.09 34.20
CA ALA A 15 -24.72 -36.68 32.91
C ALA A 15 -25.76 -35.56 33.04
N LEU A 16 -26.51 -35.49 34.15
CA LEU A 16 -27.43 -34.37 34.41
C LEU A 16 -26.71 -33.07 34.78
N LEU A 17 -25.52 -33.14 35.38
CA LEU A 17 -24.71 -31.97 35.76
C LEU A 17 -23.95 -31.34 34.58
N SER A 18 -23.82 -32.05 33.45
CA SER A 18 -23.15 -31.56 32.23
C SER A 18 -24.06 -30.71 31.34
N PHE A 19 -25.39 -30.78 31.51
CA PHE A 19 -26.34 -29.92 30.77
C PHE A 19 -26.53 -28.53 31.42
N SER A 20 -26.05 -28.31 32.65
CA SER A 20 -26.10 -27.01 33.33
C SER A 20 -24.85 -26.14 33.11
N ALA A 21 -23.89 -26.61 32.29
CA ALA A 21 -22.68 -25.86 31.94
C ALA A 21 -22.81 -25.02 30.65
N CYS A 22 -23.92 -25.16 29.90
CA CYS A 22 -24.37 -24.11 29.00
C CYS A 22 -25.16 -23.12 29.85
N GLN A 23 -24.47 -22.22 30.56
CA GLN A 23 -25.08 -20.91 30.72
C GLN A 23 -24.98 -20.26 29.35
N ASP A 24 -26.13 -19.99 28.72
CA ASP A 24 -26.18 -19.01 27.66
C ASP A 24 -25.63 -17.72 28.29
N GLU A 25 -24.41 -17.32 27.92
CA GLU A 25 -23.92 -15.98 28.22
C GLU A 25 -24.81 -15.04 27.40
N ASP A 26 -25.89 -14.58 28.01
CA ASP A 26 -26.68 -13.45 27.51
C ASP A 26 -25.77 -12.21 27.56
N GLN A 27 -24.89 -12.07 26.56
CA GLN A 27 -24.24 -10.80 26.29
C GLN A 27 -25.32 -9.83 25.82
N GLU A 28 -25.78 -8.97 26.73
CA GLU A 28 -26.53 -7.78 26.34
C GLU A 28 -25.60 -6.87 25.53
N PHE A 29 -25.63 -7.03 24.21
CA PHE A 29 -25.15 -6.01 23.32
C PHE A 29 -25.98 -4.74 23.59
N GLY A 30 -25.32 -3.64 23.91
CA GLY A 30 -25.99 -2.35 24.01
C GLY A 30 -26.75 -2.04 22.72
N ASN A 31 -27.70 -1.10 22.77
CA ASN A 31 -28.56 -0.79 21.63
C ASN A 31 -27.75 -0.57 20.34
N VAL A 32 -28.13 -1.28 19.29
CA VAL A 32 -27.63 -1.09 17.93
C VAL A 32 -28.25 0.18 17.36
N VAL A 33 -27.44 1.20 17.11
CA VAL A 33 -27.88 2.52 16.64
C VAL A 33 -27.13 2.85 15.36
N ALA A 34 -27.86 2.88 14.24
CA ALA A 34 -27.33 3.36 12.97
C ALA A 34 -27.12 4.88 13.02
N PRO A 35 -26.02 5.40 12.45
CA PRO A 35 -25.81 6.83 12.39
C PRO A 35 -26.90 7.55 11.60
N THR A 36 -27.21 8.80 11.95
CA THR A 36 -28.19 9.63 11.22
C THR A 36 -27.56 10.94 10.77
N ASN A 37 -28.23 11.62 9.84
CA ASN A 37 -27.78 12.92 9.32
C ASN A 37 -26.36 12.88 8.73
N LEU A 38 -26.00 11.77 8.07
CA LEU A 38 -24.75 11.66 7.36
C LEU A 38 -24.69 12.72 6.26
N SER A 39 -23.74 13.64 6.40
CA SER A 39 -23.42 14.66 5.41
C SER A 39 -21.92 14.63 5.12
N VAL A 40 -21.56 14.85 3.85
CA VAL A 40 -20.17 14.86 3.39
C VAL A 40 -19.97 16.14 2.60
N SER A 41 -18.91 16.86 2.92
CA SER A 41 -18.38 17.96 2.12
C SER A 41 -16.96 17.64 1.68
N PHE A 42 -16.50 18.29 0.60
CA PHE A 42 -15.13 18.18 0.13
C PHE A 42 -14.59 19.54 -0.32
N THR A 43 -13.28 19.68 -0.31
CA THR A 43 -12.56 20.84 -0.85
C THR A 43 -11.42 20.36 -1.73
N LEU A 44 -11.40 20.80 -2.99
CA LEU A 44 -10.29 20.55 -3.91
C LEU A 44 -9.18 21.55 -3.61
N GLU A 45 -7.94 21.09 -3.51
CA GLU A 45 -6.80 21.98 -3.29
C GLU A 45 -6.64 22.96 -4.46
N GLY A 46 -6.43 24.23 -4.15
CA GLY A 46 -6.29 25.29 -5.14
C GLY A 46 -7.54 25.61 -5.97
N GLN A 47 -8.74 25.16 -5.55
CA GLN A 47 -9.99 25.48 -6.23
C GLN A 47 -10.26 26.99 -6.28
N SER A 48 -10.52 27.51 -7.48
CA SER A 48 -10.91 28.90 -7.70
C SER A 48 -11.92 29.03 -8.85
N ALA A 49 -12.32 30.26 -9.19
CA ALA A 49 -13.16 30.50 -10.37
C ALA A 49 -12.43 30.15 -11.68
N GLU A 50 -11.11 30.31 -11.71
CA GLU A 50 -10.23 29.98 -12.83
C GLU A 50 -9.87 28.50 -12.85
N ASN A 51 -9.78 27.86 -11.68
CA ASN A 51 -9.44 26.45 -11.50
C ASN A 51 -10.59 25.70 -10.78
N PRO A 52 -11.74 25.48 -11.44
CA PRO A 52 -12.92 24.91 -10.77
C PRO A 52 -12.71 23.47 -10.25
N ASN A 53 -11.73 22.75 -10.83
CA ASN A 53 -11.43 21.34 -10.52
C ASN A 53 -10.10 21.16 -9.76
N GLY A 54 -9.59 22.24 -9.14
CA GLY A 54 -8.33 22.25 -8.38
C GLY A 54 -7.12 22.73 -9.20
N ASP A 55 -5.97 22.88 -8.53
CA ASP A 55 -4.72 23.39 -9.10
C ASP A 55 -3.88 22.36 -9.89
N GLY A 56 -4.38 21.13 -10.05
CA GLY A 56 -3.65 20.03 -10.67
C GLY A 56 -2.87 19.17 -9.68
N SER A 57 -2.92 19.45 -8.38
CA SER A 57 -2.36 18.55 -7.36
C SER A 57 -3.14 17.23 -7.22
N GLY A 58 -4.42 17.20 -7.62
CA GLY A 58 -5.31 16.07 -7.40
C GLY A 58 -5.69 15.86 -5.92
N LEU A 59 -5.32 16.77 -5.01
CA LEU A 59 -5.62 16.65 -3.58
C LEU A 59 -7.05 17.09 -3.27
N VAL A 60 -7.77 16.25 -2.53
CA VAL A 60 -9.13 16.51 -2.07
C VAL A 60 -9.24 16.20 -0.59
N THR A 61 -9.66 17.19 0.19
CA THR A 61 -9.96 17.00 1.61
C THR A 61 -11.45 16.77 1.79
N PHE A 62 -11.82 15.60 2.33
CA PHE A 62 -13.19 15.22 2.65
C PHE A 62 -13.47 15.45 4.13
N THR A 63 -14.73 15.74 4.44
CA THR A 63 -15.24 15.85 5.82
C THR A 63 -16.64 15.27 5.89
N ALA A 64 -16.78 14.12 6.54
CA ALA A 64 -18.05 13.49 6.87
C ALA A 64 -18.45 13.80 8.31
N THR A 65 -19.75 14.01 8.52
CA THR A 65 -20.35 14.16 9.84
C THR A 65 -21.66 13.40 9.90
N ALA A 66 -21.91 12.71 11.00
CA ALA A 66 -23.15 11.98 11.29
C ALA A 66 -23.35 11.86 12.81
N ASP A 67 -24.61 11.91 13.25
CA ASP A 67 -24.97 11.65 14.64
C ASP A 67 -24.80 10.16 14.95
N ASN A 68 -24.22 9.84 16.12
CA ASN A 68 -23.96 8.47 16.58
C ASN A 68 -23.00 7.65 15.69
N ALA A 69 -22.21 8.30 14.83
CA ALA A 69 -21.10 7.64 14.14
C ALA A 69 -19.88 7.50 15.05
N LEU A 70 -19.28 6.32 15.03
CA LEU A 70 -18.02 6.02 15.70
C LEU A 70 -16.83 6.12 14.74
N VAL A 71 -17.05 5.77 13.48
CA VAL A 71 -16.02 5.74 12.44
C VAL A 71 -16.63 5.93 11.06
N TYR A 72 -15.83 6.46 10.15
CA TYR A 72 -16.16 6.65 8.73
C TYR A 72 -15.19 5.86 7.88
N LYS A 73 -15.70 5.22 6.84
CA LYS A 73 -14.92 4.54 5.80
C LYS A 73 -15.17 5.19 4.46
N TYR A 74 -14.09 5.48 3.73
CA TYR A 74 -14.10 6.10 2.41
C TYR A 74 -13.65 5.09 1.36
N SER A 75 -14.39 5.06 0.25
CA SER A 75 -13.99 4.43 -1.01
C SER A 75 -14.03 5.51 -2.09
N PHE A 76 -12.87 5.86 -2.65
CA PHE A 76 -12.72 7.05 -3.48
C PHE A 76 -13.13 6.86 -4.95
N GLY A 77 -13.22 5.60 -5.42
CA GLY A 77 -13.66 5.29 -6.79
C GLY A 77 -12.56 5.35 -7.85
N ASP A 78 -11.29 5.40 -7.41
CA ASP A 78 -10.07 5.33 -8.22
C ASP A 78 -9.31 4.00 -8.00
N ASN A 79 -9.99 2.99 -7.46
CA ASN A 79 -9.47 1.66 -7.14
C ASN A 79 -8.30 1.64 -6.13
N THR A 80 -8.04 2.73 -5.40
CA THR A 80 -7.15 2.71 -4.24
C THR A 80 -7.84 2.02 -3.05
N SER A 81 -7.04 1.56 -2.09
CA SER A 81 -7.54 0.93 -0.87
C SER A 81 -8.47 1.87 -0.09
N GLU A 82 -9.46 1.28 0.60
CA GLU A 82 -10.41 2.04 1.43
C GLU A 82 -9.70 2.64 2.65
N GLU A 83 -10.06 3.86 3.03
CA GLU A 83 -9.47 4.52 4.18
C GLU A 83 -10.48 4.74 5.30
N VAL A 84 -10.02 4.62 6.54
CA VAL A 84 -10.86 4.66 7.75
C VAL A 84 -10.41 5.78 8.67
N THR A 85 -11.36 6.63 9.09
CA THR A 85 -11.09 7.74 10.01
C THR A 85 -12.17 7.87 11.07
N ALA A 86 -11.76 8.08 12.32
CA ALA A 86 -12.69 8.36 13.42
C ALA A 86 -13.17 9.82 13.43
N SER A 87 -12.35 10.75 12.91
CA SER A 87 -12.70 12.18 12.88
C SER A 87 -13.70 12.52 11.77
N GLY A 88 -13.83 11.64 10.78
CA GLY A 88 -14.59 11.91 9.56
C GLY A 88 -13.85 12.81 8.59
N SER A 89 -12.63 13.26 8.89
CA SER A 89 -11.82 14.06 7.95
C SER A 89 -10.66 13.24 7.42
N ILE A 90 -10.45 13.34 6.10
CA ILE A 90 -9.37 12.65 5.39
C ILE A 90 -8.98 13.44 4.13
N THR A 91 -7.71 13.39 3.76
CA THR A 91 -7.21 14.00 2.52
C THR A 91 -6.70 12.89 1.62
N HIS A 92 -7.24 12.81 0.41
CA HIS A 92 -6.88 11.82 -0.60
C HIS A 92 -6.31 12.48 -1.84
N ARG A 93 -5.40 11.80 -2.55
CA ARG A 93 -4.84 12.30 -3.82
C ARG A 93 -5.28 11.41 -4.98
N PHE A 94 -6.03 12.00 -5.91
CA PHE A 94 -6.33 11.38 -7.21
C PHE A 94 -5.17 11.60 -8.18
N SER A 95 -4.54 10.51 -8.60
CA SER A 95 -3.26 10.57 -9.32
C SER A 95 -3.37 10.29 -10.83
N VAL A 96 -4.56 9.91 -11.33
CA VAL A 96 -4.79 9.76 -12.76
C VAL A 96 -4.72 11.13 -13.42
N GLN A 97 -3.79 11.28 -14.36
CA GLN A 97 -3.56 12.53 -15.09
C GLN A 97 -4.83 13.00 -15.81
N GLY A 98 -5.01 14.32 -15.85
CA GLY A 98 -6.13 14.97 -16.52
C GLY A 98 -7.31 15.22 -15.59
N LEU A 99 -8.45 15.55 -16.20
CA LEU A 99 -9.70 15.76 -15.50
C LEU A 99 -10.51 14.47 -15.49
N ASN A 100 -10.70 13.89 -14.32
CA ASN A 100 -11.37 12.61 -14.14
C ASN A 100 -12.53 12.74 -13.15
N THR A 101 -13.60 11.97 -13.39
CA THR A 101 -14.77 11.89 -12.52
C THR A 101 -14.72 10.64 -11.66
N TYR A 102 -14.87 10.79 -10.35
CA TYR A 102 -14.78 9.70 -9.39
C TYR A 102 -16.08 9.55 -8.60
N THR A 103 -16.51 8.31 -8.38
CA THR A 103 -17.66 7.98 -7.54
C THR A 103 -17.21 7.66 -6.12
N VAL A 104 -17.37 8.61 -5.21
CA VAL A 104 -16.96 8.48 -3.81
C VAL A 104 -18.11 7.89 -2.98
N ASN A 105 -17.83 6.79 -2.28
CA ASN A 105 -18.74 6.16 -1.32
C ASN A 105 -18.22 6.39 0.11
N VAL A 106 -19.12 6.80 1.02
CA VAL A 106 -18.79 7.00 2.43
C VAL A 106 -19.76 6.24 3.31
N VAL A 107 -19.21 5.43 4.22
CA VAL A 107 -19.97 4.64 5.20
C VAL A 107 -19.67 5.16 6.60
N ALA A 108 -20.68 5.66 7.30
CA ALA A 108 -20.61 5.95 8.73
C ALA A 108 -21.11 4.73 9.52
N THR A 109 -20.34 4.28 10.52
CA THR A 109 -20.67 3.11 11.33
C THR A 109 -20.92 3.50 12.79
N GLY A 110 -22.06 3.09 13.34
CA GLY A 110 -22.47 3.35 14.72
C GLY A 110 -22.32 2.13 15.64
N THR A 111 -23.04 2.12 16.75
CA THR A 111 -22.97 1.02 17.74
C THR A 111 -23.47 -0.30 17.15
N GLY A 112 -22.81 -1.40 17.52
CA GLY A 112 -23.15 -2.73 16.98
C GLY A 112 -22.83 -2.91 15.48
N GLY A 113 -22.02 -2.01 14.89
CA GLY A 113 -21.64 -2.08 13.48
C GLY A 113 -22.72 -1.60 12.51
N ALA A 114 -23.76 -0.90 13.00
CA ALA A 114 -24.85 -0.42 12.16
C ALA A 114 -24.38 0.67 11.17
N PRO A 115 -24.56 0.49 9.85
CA PRO A 115 -24.06 1.45 8.86
C PRO A 115 -25.12 2.42 8.36
N THR A 116 -24.66 3.60 7.95
CA THR A 116 -25.39 4.55 7.10
C THR A 116 -24.46 4.99 5.98
N THR A 117 -24.93 5.00 4.73
CA THR A 117 -24.09 5.20 3.54
C THR A 117 -24.56 6.39 2.72
N THR A 118 -23.62 7.10 2.11
CA THR A 118 -23.90 8.08 1.04
C THR A 118 -22.93 7.90 -0.12
N THR A 119 -23.30 8.39 -1.31
CA THR A 119 -22.48 8.29 -2.52
C THR A 119 -22.68 9.53 -3.38
N PHE A 120 -21.61 10.05 -3.95
CA PHE A 120 -21.61 11.24 -4.80
C PHE A 120 -20.45 11.21 -5.79
N GLU A 121 -20.56 11.99 -6.87
CA GLU A 121 -19.52 12.14 -7.87
C GLU A 121 -18.74 13.44 -7.64
N ILE A 122 -17.44 13.41 -7.96
CA ILE A 122 -16.57 14.59 -7.98
C ILE A 122 -15.71 14.60 -9.24
N ASP A 123 -15.40 15.79 -9.74
CA ASP A 123 -14.45 16.01 -10.83
C ASP A 123 -13.14 16.54 -10.25
N VAL A 124 -12.02 15.88 -10.55
CA VAL A 124 -10.70 16.23 -10.00
C VAL A 124 -9.68 16.34 -11.12
N PHE A 125 -8.92 17.44 -11.12
CA PHE A 125 -7.81 17.65 -12.04
C PHE A 125 -6.47 17.27 -11.40
N SER A 126 -5.73 16.38 -12.06
CA SER A 126 -4.34 16.06 -11.75
C SER A 126 -3.44 16.39 -12.93
N ALA A 127 -2.34 17.10 -12.68
CA ALA A 127 -1.40 17.56 -13.70
C ALA A 127 -0.03 16.89 -13.60
N PHE A 128 0.20 16.06 -12.59
CA PHE A 128 1.49 15.41 -12.41
C PHE A 128 1.75 14.40 -13.53
N ASP A 129 2.95 14.45 -14.11
CA ASP A 129 3.45 13.49 -15.07
C ASP A 129 4.95 13.35 -14.91
N ASP A 130 5.42 12.12 -15.07
CA ASP A 130 6.84 11.80 -15.11
C ASP A 130 7.07 10.85 -16.29
N VAL A 131 7.07 11.46 -17.48
CA VAL A 131 7.16 10.78 -18.78
C VAL A 131 8.39 9.88 -18.86
N GLU A 132 9.52 10.33 -18.31
CA GLU A 132 10.76 9.56 -18.30
C GLU A 132 10.66 8.33 -17.39
N ALA A 133 10.09 8.45 -16.18
CA ALA A 133 9.88 7.28 -15.31
C ALA A 133 8.98 6.26 -15.99
N ARG A 134 7.88 6.72 -16.62
CA ARG A 134 6.97 5.85 -17.36
C ARG A 134 7.68 5.13 -18.49
N ALA A 135 8.55 5.82 -19.23
CA ALA A 135 9.37 5.23 -20.29
C ALA A 135 10.28 4.12 -19.74
N PHE A 136 11.06 4.45 -18.70
CA PHE A 136 12.00 3.51 -18.12
C PHE A 136 11.30 2.32 -17.49
N LEU A 137 10.20 2.51 -16.75
CA LEU A 137 9.43 1.42 -16.13
C LEU A 137 8.93 0.39 -17.15
N THR A 138 8.49 0.86 -18.32
CA THR A 138 7.70 0.06 -19.28
C THR A 138 8.47 -0.31 -20.55
N GLY A 139 9.69 0.23 -20.71
CA GLY A 139 10.48 0.08 -21.94
C GLY A 139 9.96 0.88 -23.13
N ALA A 140 9.00 1.79 -22.90
CA ALA A 140 8.47 2.64 -23.96
C ALA A 140 9.56 3.58 -24.51
N THR A 141 9.52 3.81 -25.83
CA THR A 141 10.50 4.69 -26.47
C THR A 141 10.24 6.15 -26.09
N LEU A 142 11.19 6.74 -25.36
CA LEU A 142 11.19 8.14 -24.99
C LEU A 142 11.66 9.01 -26.16
N THR A 143 10.86 10.02 -26.52
CA THR A 143 11.22 11.02 -27.54
C THR A 143 11.47 12.37 -26.89
N ASP A 144 12.63 12.96 -27.17
CA ASP A 144 12.99 14.34 -26.83
C ASP A 144 12.86 15.22 -28.07
N ASP A 145 12.10 16.30 -27.99
CA ASP A 145 11.92 17.28 -29.07
C ASP A 145 13.15 18.19 -29.28
N GLY A 146 14.19 18.04 -28.46
CA GLY A 146 15.41 18.84 -28.45
C GLY A 146 15.28 20.17 -27.70
N ASN A 147 14.10 20.46 -27.15
CA ASN A 147 13.81 21.61 -26.29
C ASN A 147 13.58 21.18 -24.83
N GLY A 148 13.81 19.91 -24.51
CA GLY A 148 13.58 19.34 -23.18
C GLY A 148 12.13 18.91 -22.92
N ASN A 149 11.28 18.85 -23.96
CA ASN A 149 9.96 18.25 -23.82
C ASN A 149 10.05 16.76 -24.16
N LEU A 150 9.82 15.95 -23.14
CA LEU A 150 9.77 14.50 -23.25
C LEU A 150 8.36 14.05 -23.59
N SER A 151 8.25 13.04 -24.46
CA SER A 151 6.97 12.46 -24.88
C SER A 151 7.09 10.96 -25.14
N LEU A 152 5.97 10.25 -25.03
CA LEU A 152 5.82 8.86 -25.41
C LEU A 152 4.87 8.78 -26.61
N GLU A 153 5.32 8.17 -27.69
CA GLU A 153 4.51 7.89 -28.87
C GLU A 153 4.30 6.37 -28.96
N LEU A 154 3.15 5.92 -28.46
CA LEU A 154 2.80 4.50 -28.37
C LEU A 154 1.87 4.13 -29.52
N THR A 155 2.37 3.28 -30.43
CA THR A 155 1.55 2.70 -31.52
C THR A 155 1.07 1.30 -31.21
N GLU A 156 1.71 0.64 -30.25
CA GLU A 156 1.35 -0.64 -29.66
C GLU A 156 1.77 -0.61 -28.18
N PRO A 157 1.21 -1.48 -27.31
CA PRO A 157 1.65 -1.58 -25.93
C PRO A 157 3.14 -1.89 -25.79
N SER A 158 3.79 -1.32 -24.77
CA SER A 158 5.17 -1.65 -24.40
C SER A 158 5.20 -2.31 -23.03
N SER A 159 6.11 -3.25 -22.82
CA SER A 159 6.23 -3.98 -21.57
C SER A 159 7.69 -4.22 -21.21
N LYS A 160 7.99 -4.17 -19.91
CA LYS A 160 9.31 -4.45 -19.34
C LYS A 160 9.17 -5.21 -18.04
N THR A 161 10.01 -6.23 -17.87
CA THR A 161 10.12 -7.04 -16.66
C THR A 161 11.35 -6.63 -15.87
N TRP A 162 11.16 -6.50 -14.56
CA TRP A 162 12.18 -6.20 -13.57
C TRP A 162 12.34 -7.39 -12.62
N TYR A 163 13.57 -7.57 -12.14
CA TYR A 163 13.95 -8.61 -11.20
C TYR A 163 14.72 -7.98 -10.05
N LEU A 164 14.73 -8.61 -8.88
CA LEU A 164 15.52 -8.14 -7.75
C LEU A 164 16.99 -7.97 -8.16
N ASP A 165 17.60 -6.82 -7.85
CA ASP A 165 19.02 -6.55 -8.19
C ASP A 165 19.95 -7.21 -7.17
N THR A 166 20.02 -8.54 -7.19
CA THR A 166 20.74 -9.36 -6.19
C THR A 166 22.25 -9.07 -6.17
N ALA A 167 22.82 -8.60 -7.28
CA ALA A 167 24.23 -8.24 -7.39
C ALA A 167 24.56 -6.95 -6.60
N SER A 168 23.59 -6.08 -6.38
CA SER A 168 23.76 -4.84 -5.63
C SER A 168 23.76 -5.06 -4.12
N SER A 169 24.63 -4.31 -3.44
CA SER A 169 24.52 -4.13 -1.99
C SER A 169 23.27 -3.31 -1.67
N GLY A 170 22.54 -3.72 -0.62
CA GLY A 170 21.29 -3.09 -0.21
C GLY A 170 20.19 -3.24 -1.24
N HIS A 171 20.13 -4.37 -1.95
CA HIS A 171 18.99 -4.72 -2.80
C HIS A 171 17.70 -4.89 -2.00
N LEU A 172 17.83 -5.24 -0.71
CA LEU A 172 16.86 -5.03 0.33
C LEU A 172 17.54 -4.28 1.48
N GLY A 173 16.86 -3.31 2.08
CA GLY A 173 17.34 -2.61 3.24
C GLY A 173 16.23 -1.90 4.00
N VAL A 174 16.55 -1.43 5.20
CA VAL A 174 15.63 -0.72 6.07
C VAL A 174 16.32 0.48 6.70
N GLY A 175 15.57 1.56 6.85
CA GLY A 175 15.99 2.79 7.50
C GLY A 175 14.81 3.48 8.18
N PRO A 176 15.05 4.64 8.79
CA PRO A 176 14.02 5.42 9.44
C PRO A 176 13.15 6.18 8.42
N THR A 177 11.91 6.49 8.81
CA THR A 177 11.16 7.62 8.23
C THR A 177 11.77 8.95 8.66
N LEU A 178 11.48 10.06 7.97
CA LEU A 178 11.99 11.38 8.38
C LEU A 178 11.62 11.71 9.84
N ALA A 179 10.36 11.47 10.22
CA ALA A 179 9.88 11.72 11.58
C ALA A 179 10.68 10.91 12.62
N PHE A 180 10.95 9.64 12.34
CA PHE A 180 11.71 8.79 13.24
C PHE A 180 13.20 9.14 13.26
N ASP A 181 13.79 9.46 12.12
CA ASP A 181 15.18 9.92 12.00
C ASP A 181 15.42 11.17 12.85
N LEU A 182 14.54 12.17 12.73
CA LEU A 182 14.57 13.37 13.57
C LEU A 182 14.42 13.03 15.06
N GLN A 183 13.54 12.10 15.41
CA GLN A 183 13.33 11.68 16.79
C GLN A 183 14.59 11.06 17.40
N ILE A 184 15.27 10.15 16.69
CA ILE A 184 16.41 9.41 17.22
C ILE A 184 17.73 10.18 17.09
N ASN A 185 17.80 11.19 16.21
CA ASN A 185 18.99 12.02 15.96
C ASN A 185 18.87 13.46 16.46
N GLY A 186 17.99 13.72 17.44
CA GLY A 186 17.94 15.01 18.14
C GLY A 186 17.49 16.18 17.25
N GLY A 187 16.61 15.92 16.29
CA GLY A 187 16.06 16.89 15.36
C GLY A 187 16.95 17.18 14.15
N VAL A 188 17.95 16.34 13.88
CA VAL A 188 18.82 16.46 12.71
C VAL A 188 18.59 15.25 11.81
N ALA A 189 18.19 15.50 10.57
CA ALA A 189 18.07 14.43 9.57
C ALA A 189 19.46 13.90 9.19
N SER A 190 19.63 12.58 9.20
CA SER A 190 20.92 11.93 9.01
C SER A 190 20.87 10.58 8.32
N GLY A 191 19.68 9.98 8.13
CA GLY A 191 19.57 8.61 7.64
C GLY A 191 18.26 8.23 6.94
N TYR A 192 17.30 9.14 6.74
CA TYR A 192 15.99 8.80 6.15
C TYR A 192 15.96 8.65 4.61
N TRP A 193 17.11 8.82 3.92
CA TRP A 193 17.23 8.73 2.46
C TRP A 193 18.03 7.50 1.96
N PHE A 194 18.44 6.62 2.86
CA PHE A 194 19.13 5.37 2.54
C PHE A 194 18.84 4.31 3.62
N PRO A 195 19.13 3.01 3.38
CA PRO A 195 18.89 1.96 4.36
C PRO A 195 19.88 2.02 5.55
N ALA A 196 19.66 2.97 6.47
CA ALA A 196 20.57 3.29 7.56
C ALA A 196 20.63 2.26 8.69
N PHE A 197 19.60 1.41 8.84
CA PHE A 197 19.54 0.39 9.90
C PHE A 197 20.09 -0.95 9.45
N PHE A 198 19.82 -1.34 8.21
CA PHE A 198 20.34 -2.57 7.61
C PHE A 198 20.31 -2.49 6.09
N ALA A 199 21.37 -3.00 5.45
CA ALA A 199 21.44 -3.18 4.00
C ALA A 199 21.97 -4.59 3.71
N ALA A 200 21.23 -5.35 2.92
CA ALA A 200 21.57 -6.71 2.55
C ALA A 200 22.91 -6.77 1.80
N ALA A 201 23.74 -7.78 2.08
CA ALA A 201 24.92 -8.05 1.26
C ALA A 201 24.48 -8.56 -0.14
N PRO A 202 25.31 -8.40 -1.18
CA PRO A 202 25.02 -9.01 -2.49
C PRO A 202 24.68 -10.50 -2.38
N GLY A 203 23.59 -10.92 -3.03
CA GLY A 203 23.08 -12.29 -3.05
C GLY A 203 22.44 -12.79 -1.74
N GLN A 204 22.36 -11.95 -0.70
CA GLN A 204 21.65 -12.32 0.52
C GLN A 204 20.17 -12.62 0.20
N PHE A 205 19.60 -13.59 0.90
CA PHE A 205 18.24 -14.13 0.73
C PHE A 205 17.98 -15.03 -0.48
N CYS A 206 18.86 -15.08 -1.49
CA CYS A 206 18.64 -15.92 -2.68
C CYS A 206 19.12 -17.38 -2.57
N GLY A 207 19.78 -17.75 -1.47
CA GLY A 207 20.42 -19.06 -1.31
C GLY A 207 19.88 -19.93 -0.17
N ASP A 208 18.80 -19.48 0.49
CA ASP A 208 18.17 -20.17 1.62
C ASP A 208 16.74 -20.54 1.25
N ASP A 209 16.32 -21.79 1.52
CA ASP A 209 14.97 -22.28 1.20
C ASP A 209 13.88 -21.40 1.83
N ASN A 210 14.14 -20.77 2.98
CA ASN A 210 13.17 -19.92 3.68
C ASN A 210 12.99 -18.52 3.06
N SER A 211 13.89 -18.10 2.18
CA SER A 211 13.87 -16.74 1.61
C SER A 211 14.08 -16.68 0.09
N SER A 212 14.44 -17.80 -0.54
CA SER A 212 14.82 -17.88 -1.96
C SER A 212 13.74 -17.38 -2.90
N CYS A 213 12.45 -17.54 -2.54
CA CYS A 213 11.33 -17.01 -3.33
C CYS A 213 11.47 -15.51 -3.63
N PHE A 214 12.12 -14.74 -2.75
CA PHE A 214 12.33 -13.30 -2.93
C PHE A 214 13.09 -12.96 -4.21
N CYS A 215 13.98 -13.84 -4.66
CA CYS A 215 14.85 -13.59 -5.80
C CYS A 215 14.30 -14.15 -7.11
N ASP A 216 13.19 -14.89 -7.06
CA ASP A 216 12.57 -15.53 -8.21
C ASP A 216 11.45 -14.66 -8.84
N ASP A 217 11.05 -13.58 -8.17
CA ASP A 217 9.96 -12.71 -8.61
C ASP A 217 10.23 -12.02 -9.95
N GLU A 218 9.18 -11.94 -10.77
CA GLU A 218 9.17 -11.15 -12.01
C GLU A 218 8.13 -10.03 -11.89
N LEU A 219 8.58 -8.78 -12.07
CA LEU A 219 7.77 -7.58 -11.94
C LEU A 219 7.56 -6.96 -13.31
N THR A 220 6.39 -7.16 -13.90
CA THR A 220 6.11 -6.71 -15.27
C THR A 220 5.27 -5.44 -15.25
N PHE A 221 5.80 -4.37 -15.83
CA PHE A 221 5.06 -3.14 -16.11
C PHE A 221 4.71 -3.08 -17.59
N THR A 222 3.45 -2.82 -17.89
CA THR A 222 2.94 -2.68 -19.26
C THR A 222 2.24 -1.34 -19.41
N ILE A 223 2.57 -0.59 -20.46
CA ILE A 223 1.88 0.64 -20.85
C ILE A 223 1.10 0.42 -22.14
N ASP A 224 -0.16 0.83 -22.15
CA ASP A 224 -1.03 0.77 -23.33
C ASP A 224 -0.92 2.04 -24.21
N THR A 225 -1.59 2.04 -25.36
CA THR A 225 -1.61 3.18 -26.28
C THR A 225 -2.34 4.41 -25.73
N ASP A 226 -3.11 4.25 -24.65
CA ASP A 226 -3.83 5.33 -23.96
C ASP A 226 -3.03 5.86 -22.75
N ASN A 227 -1.76 5.45 -22.61
CA ASN A 227 -0.83 5.82 -21.54
C ASN A 227 -1.13 5.22 -20.15
N ASN A 228 -2.07 4.28 -20.04
CA ASN A 228 -2.34 3.59 -18.78
C ASN A 228 -1.24 2.58 -18.51
N ILE A 229 -0.77 2.54 -17.27
CA ILE A 229 0.25 1.58 -16.82
C ILE A 229 -0.42 0.53 -15.96
N THR A 230 -0.08 -0.73 -16.22
CA THR A 230 -0.49 -1.89 -15.45
C THR A 230 0.74 -2.61 -14.91
N PHE A 231 0.55 -3.33 -13.80
CA PHE A 231 1.57 -4.08 -13.10
C PHE A 231 1.08 -5.49 -12.76
N GLU A 232 1.96 -6.46 -13.00
CA GLU A 232 1.78 -7.86 -12.63
C GLU A 232 3.02 -8.33 -11.85
N LEU A 233 2.79 -8.93 -10.69
CA LEU A 233 3.82 -9.62 -9.91
C LEU A 233 3.66 -11.13 -10.11
N ASN A 234 4.60 -11.75 -10.82
CA ASN A 234 4.73 -13.20 -10.84
C ASN A 234 5.69 -13.63 -9.73
N ASN A 235 5.12 -14.07 -8.60
CA ASN A 235 5.89 -14.51 -7.44
C ASN A 235 6.22 -16.02 -7.44
N ASN A 236 5.97 -16.72 -8.55
CA ASN A 236 6.10 -18.18 -8.67
C ASN A 236 5.37 -18.98 -7.57
N GLY A 237 4.31 -18.42 -6.99
CA GLY A 237 3.47 -19.03 -5.97
C GLY A 237 3.86 -18.70 -4.52
N GLN A 238 4.99 -18.04 -4.27
CA GLN A 238 5.42 -17.67 -2.92
C GLN A 238 5.91 -16.24 -2.84
N THR A 239 5.60 -15.56 -1.74
CA THR A 239 6.08 -14.20 -1.47
C THR A 239 6.93 -14.19 -0.21
N PHE A 240 7.99 -13.38 -0.20
CA PHE A 240 8.83 -13.18 0.97
C PHE A 240 8.22 -12.12 1.89
N PHE A 241 7.77 -12.55 3.07
CA PHE A 241 7.09 -11.69 4.03
C PHE A 241 8.04 -11.19 5.11
N ASN A 242 7.98 -9.89 5.39
CA ASN A 242 8.51 -9.39 6.65
C ASN A 242 7.80 -10.06 7.82
N VAL A 243 8.55 -10.43 8.86
CA VAL A 243 8.06 -11.12 10.07
C VAL A 243 6.83 -10.46 10.69
N ASN A 244 6.76 -9.14 10.72
CA ASN A 244 5.65 -8.41 11.35
C ASN A 244 4.38 -8.39 10.51
N HIS A 245 4.45 -8.79 9.23
CA HIS A 245 3.35 -8.75 8.27
C HIS A 245 2.78 -10.13 7.96
N GLN A 246 3.34 -11.20 8.55
CA GLN A 246 2.96 -12.59 8.30
C GLN A 246 1.55 -12.96 8.79
N ALA A 247 0.88 -12.09 9.56
CA ALA A 247 -0.45 -12.37 10.11
C ALA A 247 -1.48 -12.72 9.02
N ILE A 248 -1.37 -12.11 7.84
CA ILE A 248 -2.31 -12.34 6.73
C ILE A 248 -2.16 -13.73 6.08
N VAL A 249 -0.98 -14.35 6.23
CA VAL A 249 -0.67 -15.70 5.75
C VAL A 249 -0.61 -16.72 6.89
N GLY A 250 -1.01 -16.32 8.11
CA GLY A 250 -1.01 -17.18 9.30
C GLY A 250 0.39 -17.55 9.81
N GLY A 251 1.42 -16.81 9.40
CA GLY A 251 2.78 -17.02 9.92
C GLY A 251 2.91 -16.55 11.36
N ALA A 252 3.80 -17.20 12.10
CA ALA A 252 4.09 -16.96 13.51
C ALA A 252 5.59 -17.04 13.80
N GLY A 253 6.41 -16.85 12.76
CA GLY A 253 7.86 -17.03 12.79
C GLY A 253 8.58 -15.97 13.60
N SER A 254 9.90 -16.16 13.75
CA SER A 254 10.79 -15.20 14.40
C SER A 254 11.64 -14.40 13.41
N GLY A 255 11.37 -14.51 12.11
CA GLY A 255 12.10 -13.85 11.05
C GLY A 255 11.30 -13.84 9.75
N ASP A 256 11.83 -13.12 8.77
CA ASP A 256 11.25 -13.00 7.44
C ASP A 256 11.30 -14.36 6.73
N GLU A 257 10.23 -14.74 6.04
CA GLU A 257 10.08 -16.09 5.46
C GLU A 257 9.14 -16.08 4.24
N CYS A 258 9.36 -17.01 3.33
CA CYS A 258 8.52 -17.28 2.16
C CYS A 258 7.22 -17.99 2.55
N PHE A 259 6.08 -17.48 2.08
CA PHE A 259 4.79 -18.13 2.23
C PHE A 259 4.10 -18.26 0.88
N ASP A 260 3.32 -19.34 0.73
CA ASP A 260 2.38 -19.46 -0.38
C ASP A 260 1.44 -18.26 -0.39
N PHE A 261 1.45 -17.51 -1.49
CA PHE A 261 0.66 -16.30 -1.63
C PHE A 261 0.28 -16.11 -3.09
N ASP A 262 -1.00 -15.82 -3.35
CA ASP A 262 -1.49 -15.61 -4.69
C ASP A 262 -1.41 -14.13 -5.05
N THR A 263 -0.49 -13.79 -5.95
CA THR A 263 -0.35 -12.44 -6.50
C THR A 263 -1.00 -12.32 -7.88
N SER A 264 -1.76 -13.32 -8.32
CA SER A 264 -2.42 -13.27 -9.62
C SER A 264 -3.44 -12.12 -9.67
N GLY A 265 -3.32 -11.31 -10.70
CA GLY A 265 -4.09 -10.09 -10.83
C GLY A 265 -3.29 -9.01 -11.54
N VAL A 266 -4.00 -8.00 -12.03
CA VAL A 266 -3.40 -6.84 -12.66
C VAL A 266 -3.72 -5.64 -11.79
N SER A 267 -2.69 -4.86 -11.46
CA SER A 267 -2.84 -3.59 -10.74
C SER A 267 -2.68 -2.44 -11.73
N ASP A 268 -3.61 -1.49 -11.73
CA ASP A 268 -3.35 -0.19 -12.33
C ASP A 268 -2.24 0.53 -11.53
N VAL A 269 -1.34 1.20 -12.24
CA VAL A 269 -0.23 1.98 -11.67
C VAL A 269 -0.45 3.44 -11.99
N THR A 270 -0.47 4.28 -10.96
CA THR A 270 -0.50 5.73 -11.10
C THR A 270 0.78 6.36 -10.55
N LEU A 271 1.17 7.49 -11.13
CA LEU A 271 2.31 8.26 -10.69
C LEU A 271 1.83 9.51 -9.97
N ALA A 272 2.46 9.82 -8.84
CA ALA A 272 2.15 10.98 -8.01
C ALA A 272 3.44 11.70 -7.57
N PRO A 273 3.38 13.00 -7.24
CA PRO A 273 4.50 13.66 -6.59
C PRO A 273 4.71 13.11 -5.17
N THR A 274 5.96 12.99 -4.74
CA THR A 274 6.29 12.62 -3.34
C THR A 274 5.71 13.64 -2.37
N ALA A 275 5.24 13.14 -1.23
CA ALA A 275 4.86 13.95 -0.08
C ALA A 275 5.99 14.04 0.97
N GLU A 276 7.07 13.27 0.80
CA GLU A 276 8.20 13.26 1.71
C GLU A 276 9.01 14.56 1.58
N ASP A 277 9.37 15.14 2.73
CA ASP A 277 10.19 16.34 2.76
C ASP A 277 11.66 15.98 2.56
N TRP A 278 12.12 16.03 1.31
CA TRP A 278 13.52 15.81 0.96
C TRP A 278 14.42 17.03 1.15
N SER A 279 13.90 18.19 1.58
CA SER A 279 14.70 19.40 1.76
C SER A 279 15.70 19.32 2.91
N GLN A 280 15.52 18.34 3.80
CA GLN A 280 16.37 18.09 4.96
C GLN A 280 17.50 17.10 4.68
N VAL A 281 17.60 16.57 3.45
CA VAL A 281 18.71 15.69 3.09
C VAL A 281 20.03 16.47 3.14
N GLY A 282 20.96 15.96 3.95
CA GLY A 282 22.30 16.54 4.11
C GLY A 282 23.34 16.04 3.11
N ASP A 283 22.98 15.05 2.28
CA ASP A 283 23.86 14.43 1.28
C ASP A 283 23.75 15.15 -0.07
N PRO A 284 24.79 15.87 -0.54
CA PRO A 284 24.75 16.59 -1.82
C PRO A 284 24.71 15.66 -3.04
N ASP A 285 25.06 14.39 -2.89
CA ASP A 285 25.06 13.41 -3.99
C ASP A 285 23.72 12.67 -4.09
N PHE A 286 22.81 12.87 -3.13
CA PHE A 286 21.45 12.36 -3.18
C PHE A 286 20.51 13.39 -3.79
N SER A 287 19.83 13.01 -4.88
CA SER A 287 18.73 13.77 -5.46
C SER A 287 17.55 12.82 -5.64
N PRO A 288 16.46 13.02 -4.89
CA PRO A 288 15.27 12.19 -5.06
C PRO A 288 14.62 12.53 -6.40
N ARG A 289 14.03 11.53 -7.06
CA ARG A 289 13.25 11.78 -8.29
C ARG A 289 12.01 12.62 -8.03
N GLY A 290 11.40 12.43 -6.85
CA GLY A 290 10.16 13.11 -6.46
C GLY A 290 8.89 12.44 -6.98
N THR A 291 8.98 11.20 -7.45
CA THR A 291 7.88 10.43 -8.05
C THR A 291 7.52 9.23 -7.19
N VAL A 292 6.23 8.97 -7.03
CA VAL A 292 5.66 7.83 -6.28
C VAL A 292 4.84 6.99 -7.23
N LEU A 293 5.02 5.67 -7.17
CA LEU A 293 4.19 4.66 -7.78
C LEU A 293 3.12 4.23 -6.79
N ASN A 294 1.85 4.33 -7.18
CA ASN A 294 0.74 3.78 -6.40
C ASN A 294 0.08 2.66 -7.19
N PHE A 295 -0.15 1.54 -6.50
CA PHE A 295 -0.75 0.34 -7.05
C PHE A 295 -2.17 0.18 -6.50
N THR A 296 -3.11 -0.15 -7.38
CA THR A 296 -4.45 -0.58 -6.99
C THR A 296 -4.42 -2.02 -6.48
N ASN A 297 -5.53 -2.52 -5.93
CA ASN A 297 -5.71 -3.92 -5.52
C ASN A 297 -4.66 -4.44 -4.50
N ASP A 298 -4.14 -3.56 -3.63
CA ASP A 298 -3.06 -3.86 -2.69
C ASP A 298 -1.79 -4.45 -3.35
N GLY A 299 -1.54 -4.09 -4.61
CA GLY A 299 -0.35 -4.50 -5.34
C GLY A 299 0.95 -4.04 -4.66
N PHE A 300 1.96 -4.89 -4.66
CA PHE A 300 3.25 -4.65 -4.00
C PHE A 300 4.41 -5.17 -4.86
N MET A 301 5.62 -4.76 -4.54
CA MET A 301 6.83 -5.11 -5.29
C MET A 301 7.74 -6.04 -4.48
N SER A 302 7.55 -7.35 -4.68
CA SER A 302 8.28 -8.47 -4.05
C SER A 302 8.19 -8.58 -2.54
N TYR A 303 8.95 -7.77 -1.79
CA TYR A 303 9.04 -7.91 -0.34
C TYR A 303 7.78 -7.35 0.33
N TYR A 304 7.03 -8.20 1.03
CA TYR A 304 5.73 -7.82 1.57
C TYR A 304 5.85 -7.13 2.93
N VAL A 305 5.45 -5.84 2.93
CA VAL A 305 5.42 -4.95 4.11
C VAL A 305 4.10 -4.17 4.22
N SER A 306 3.00 -4.75 3.73
CA SER A 306 1.66 -4.15 3.72
C SER A 306 1.61 -2.73 3.13
N SER A 307 2.33 -2.50 2.03
CA SER A 307 2.38 -1.21 1.34
C SER A 307 2.17 -1.38 -0.15
N SER A 308 1.38 -0.48 -0.74
CA SER A 308 1.09 -0.39 -2.17
C SER A 308 1.55 0.94 -2.78
N SER A 309 2.49 1.62 -2.11
CA SER A 309 3.04 2.91 -2.55
C SER A 309 4.56 2.91 -2.45
N TYR A 310 5.24 3.28 -3.54
CA TYR A 310 6.69 3.20 -3.67
C TYR A 310 7.25 4.49 -4.26
N GLU A 311 8.07 5.19 -3.49
CA GLU A 311 8.83 6.33 -3.96
C GLU A 311 10.00 5.87 -4.83
N ILE A 312 10.11 6.43 -6.02
CA ILE A 312 11.27 6.26 -6.88
C ILE A 312 12.37 7.17 -6.35
N LEU A 313 13.41 6.57 -5.78
CA LEU A 313 14.62 7.32 -5.43
C LEU A 313 15.43 7.61 -6.70
N SER A 314 15.59 6.60 -7.55
CA SER A 314 16.22 6.72 -8.87
C SER A 314 15.71 5.64 -9.81
N ILE A 315 15.66 5.94 -11.11
CA ILE A 315 15.36 4.99 -12.17
C ILE A 315 16.17 5.31 -13.43
N THR A 316 16.70 4.27 -14.07
CA THR A 316 17.34 4.29 -15.39
C THR A 316 16.67 3.24 -16.29
N GLU A 317 17.19 3.07 -17.49
CA GLU A 317 16.71 2.03 -18.43
C GLU A 317 16.76 0.62 -17.82
N ASP A 318 17.74 0.36 -16.94
CA ASP A 318 18.12 -0.97 -16.48
C ASP A 318 18.18 -1.16 -14.95
N ALA A 319 18.06 -0.08 -14.16
CA ALA A 319 18.08 -0.13 -12.70
C ALA A 319 17.01 0.79 -12.08
N ILE A 320 16.39 0.31 -11.00
CA ILE A 320 15.45 1.09 -10.19
C ILE A 320 15.76 0.92 -8.70
N HIS A 321 15.73 2.03 -7.96
CA HIS A 321 15.86 2.04 -6.51
C HIS A 321 14.63 2.70 -5.92
N LEU A 322 13.91 1.94 -5.13
CA LEU A 322 12.64 2.31 -4.54
C LEU A 322 12.75 2.43 -3.03
N ARG A 323 11.88 3.26 -2.47
CA ARG A 323 11.60 3.35 -1.03
C ARG A 323 10.11 3.17 -0.81
N THR A 324 9.73 2.44 0.22
CA THR A 324 8.33 2.31 0.65
C THR A 324 8.24 2.43 2.16
N LEU A 325 7.14 3.00 2.66
CA LEU A 325 6.88 3.05 4.09
C LEU A 325 6.37 1.69 4.56
N ASP A 326 6.75 1.29 5.77
CA ASP A 326 6.19 0.10 6.39
C ASP A 326 4.72 0.34 6.76
N GLY A 327 3.83 -0.58 6.34
CA GLY A 327 2.40 -0.46 6.54
C GLY A 327 1.92 -0.69 7.99
N LEU A 328 2.77 -1.23 8.87
CA LEU A 328 2.43 -1.54 10.27
C LEU A 328 3.30 -0.79 11.29
N ASP A 329 4.49 -0.31 10.90
CA ASP A 329 5.38 0.50 11.73
C ASP A 329 5.73 1.84 11.06
N SER A 330 5.10 2.91 11.52
CA SER A 330 5.32 4.28 11.01
C SER A 330 6.76 4.81 11.17
N ASN A 331 7.63 4.10 11.88
CA ASN A 331 9.02 4.48 12.07
C ASN A 331 9.94 3.96 10.96
N LEU A 332 9.50 2.98 10.18
CA LEU A 332 10.34 2.26 9.23
C LEU A 332 10.02 2.61 7.78
N ALA A 333 11.08 2.69 6.98
CA ALA A 333 11.04 2.74 5.53
C ALA A 333 11.95 1.65 4.96
N TRP A 334 11.43 0.91 3.99
CA TRP A 334 12.12 -0.16 3.30
C TRP A 334 12.64 0.32 1.95
N TYR A 335 13.80 -0.20 1.56
CA TYR A 335 14.50 0.14 0.33
C TYR A 335 14.69 -1.13 -0.49
N VAL A 336 14.32 -1.08 -1.76
CA VAL A 336 14.43 -2.24 -2.65
C VAL A 336 15.02 -1.81 -3.99
N LYS A 337 15.91 -2.63 -4.55
CA LYS A 337 16.50 -2.38 -5.87
C LYS A 337 16.11 -3.47 -6.84
N PHE A 338 15.73 -3.08 -8.05
CA PHE A 338 15.46 -4.00 -9.14
C PHE A 338 16.32 -3.65 -10.36
N SER A 339 16.55 -4.63 -11.21
CA SER A 339 17.23 -4.47 -12.48
C SER A 339 16.51 -5.23 -13.59
N THR A 340 16.86 -4.95 -14.84
CA THR A 340 16.36 -5.73 -15.99
C THR A 340 17.16 -7.01 -16.24
N THR A 341 18.18 -7.28 -15.43
CA THR A 341 18.98 -8.51 -15.52
C THR A 341 18.38 -9.56 -14.59
N GLN A 342 17.93 -10.66 -15.17
CA GLN A 342 17.48 -11.82 -14.40
C GLN A 342 18.65 -12.36 -13.55
N PRO A 343 18.46 -12.60 -12.24
CA PRO A 343 19.45 -13.26 -11.39
C PRO A 343 19.84 -14.65 -11.94
N ASP A 344 21.13 -15.00 -11.82
CA ASP A 344 21.70 -16.27 -12.27
C ASP A 344 21.26 -17.49 -11.44
#